data_AF-A0A507R073-F1
#
_entry.id   AF-A0A507R073-F1
#
_cell.length_a   1.000
_cell.length_b   1.000
_cell.length_c   1.000
_cell.angle_alpha   90.00
_cell.angle_beta   90.00
_cell.angle_gamma   90.00
#
_symmetry.space_group_name_H-M   'P 1'
#
loop_
_entity.id
_entity.type
_entity.pdbx_description
1 polymer ?
#
loop_
_entity_poly.entity_id
_entity_poly.type
_entity_poly.pdbx_seq_one_letter_code
_entity_poly.pdbx_strand_id
1 'polypeptide(L)'
;MTCGIFLYRKSRLFWTFPDPPVGRPPPNDPFYRLTSDARIQNAHLTARGPSPADYYPVKMPDLTQYTETMFLLRIRDIAGQQTLVRWGVELNHLVGALSDRNANMKFDDLSEPCREWLVRRIDRQYDLHMDGDQGYRFEHEVYAVMKEKNELPPSTPG
;
A
#
# COMPACT_ATOMS: atom_id res chain seq x y z
N MET A 1 28.33 -1.38 22.84
CA MET A 1 27.44 -2.03 21.86
C MET A 1 26.30 -2.68 22.64
N THR A 2 25.09 -2.15 22.58
CA THR A 2 23.93 -2.75 23.24
C THR A 2 23.35 -3.83 22.33
N CYS A 3 23.65 -5.09 22.64
CA CYS A 3 22.94 -6.23 22.09
C CYS A 3 21.66 -6.41 22.94
N GLY A 4 20.50 -6.17 22.34
CA GLY A 4 19.21 -6.25 23.03
C GLY A 4 18.09 -6.52 22.04
N ILE A 5 17.05 -7.23 22.49
CA ILE A 5 15.81 -7.41 21.74
C ILE A 5 14.92 -6.21 22.06
N PHE A 6 14.68 -5.36 21.06
CA PHE A 6 13.80 -4.21 21.18
C PHE A 6 12.41 -4.58 20.67
N LEU A 7 11.43 -4.55 21.56
CA LEU A 7 10.03 -4.79 21.20
C LEU A 7 9.38 -3.46 20.85
N TYR A 8 8.81 -3.38 19.66
CA TYR A 8 8.07 -2.21 19.20
C TYR A 8 6.57 -2.50 19.24
N ARG A 9 5.78 -1.50 19.64
CA ARG A 9 4.32 -1.58 19.57
C ARG A 9 3.90 -1.79 18.11
N LYS A 10 2.90 -2.66 17.88
CA LYS A 10 2.30 -2.87 16.56
C LYS A 10 1.85 -1.53 15.96
N SER A 11 2.18 -1.32 14.69
CA SER A 11 1.78 -0.14 13.95
C SER A 11 0.25 -0.06 13.86
N ARG A 12 -0.32 1.10 14.20
CA ARG A 12 -1.75 1.40 13.97
C ARG A 12 -2.03 1.82 12.52
N LEU A 13 -1.00 2.08 11.72
CA LEU A 13 -1.16 2.52 10.33
C LEU A 13 -1.50 1.37 9.39
N PHE A 14 -1.01 0.16 9.68
CA PHE A 14 -1.24 -1.03 8.86
C PHE A 14 -2.17 -1.97 9.61
N TRP A 15 -3.37 -1.50 9.96
CA TRP A 15 -4.31 -2.26 10.80
C TRP A 15 -4.88 -3.50 10.10
N THR A 16 -4.85 -3.52 8.77
CA THR A 16 -5.25 -4.66 7.93
C THR A 16 -4.17 -5.74 7.84
N PHE A 17 -2.93 -5.43 8.22
CA PHE A 17 -1.83 -6.39 8.14
C PHE A 17 -1.85 -7.36 9.33
N PRO A 18 -1.62 -8.67 9.07
CA PRO A 18 -1.37 -9.62 10.13
C PRO A 18 -0.05 -9.29 10.84
N ASP A 19 0.23 -9.96 11.96
CA ASP A 19 1.55 -9.84 12.56
C ASP A 19 2.60 -10.47 11.63
N PRO A 20 3.80 -9.86 11.48
CA PRO A 20 4.85 -10.46 10.66
C PRO A 20 5.16 -11.88 11.14
N PRO A 21 5.20 -12.88 10.24
CA PRO A 21 5.42 -14.26 10.64
C PRO A 21 6.76 -14.43 11.34
N VAL A 22 6.84 -15.30 12.34
CA VAL A 22 8.13 -15.68 12.96
C VAL A 22 8.94 -16.48 11.95
N GLY A 23 10.24 -16.20 11.82
CA GLY A 23 11.08 -16.86 10.81
C GLY A 23 10.88 -16.28 9.40
N ARG A 24 11.03 -17.09 8.34
CA ARG A 24 10.82 -16.62 6.95
C ARG A 24 9.33 -16.68 6.59
N PRO A 25 8.78 -15.69 5.85
CA PRO A 25 7.43 -15.79 5.32
C PRO A 25 7.32 -16.97 4.34
N PRO A 26 6.16 -17.64 4.24
CA PRO A 26 5.89 -18.61 3.20
C PRO A 26 6.15 -18.04 1.79
N PRO A 27 6.56 -18.87 0.80
CA PRO A 27 6.83 -18.39 -0.56
C PRO A 27 5.66 -17.64 -1.22
N ASN A 28 4.42 -17.96 -0.85
CA ASN A 28 3.21 -17.32 -1.38
C ASN A 28 2.45 -16.54 -0.30
N ASP A 29 3.15 -16.01 0.70
CA ASP A 29 2.55 -15.12 1.69
C ASP A 29 2.01 -13.85 0.99
N PRO A 30 0.73 -13.49 1.20
CA PRO A 30 0.13 -12.36 0.51
C PRO A 30 0.55 -11.00 1.08
N PHE A 31 1.03 -10.93 2.33
CA PHE A 31 1.35 -9.68 3.01
C PHE A 31 2.84 -9.40 3.13
N TYR A 32 3.67 -10.45 3.17
CA TYR A 32 5.09 -10.31 3.42
C TYR A 32 5.93 -11.09 2.42
N ARG A 33 7.01 -10.46 1.97
CA ARG A 33 8.04 -11.09 1.14
C ARG A 33 9.43 -10.76 1.67
N LEU A 34 10.43 -11.52 1.24
CA LEU A 34 11.82 -11.20 1.55
C LEU A 34 12.36 -10.18 0.55
N THR A 35 13.28 -9.32 0.97
CA THR A 35 13.99 -8.43 0.04
C THR A 35 14.86 -9.19 -0.95
N SER A 36 15.20 -10.45 -0.65
CA SER A 36 15.93 -11.37 -1.53
C SER A 36 15.00 -12.26 -2.37
N ASP A 37 13.69 -11.99 -2.39
CA ASP A 37 12.74 -12.82 -3.12
C ASP A 37 12.99 -12.75 -4.63
N ALA A 38 13.15 -13.90 -5.27
CA ALA A 38 13.49 -14.02 -6.69
C ALA A 38 12.39 -13.48 -7.62
N ARG A 39 11.16 -13.29 -7.12
CA ARG A 39 10.07 -12.67 -7.88
C ARG A 39 10.25 -11.16 -8.04
N ILE A 40 11.12 -10.55 -7.25
CA ILE A 40 11.43 -9.12 -7.36
C ILE A 40 12.25 -8.91 -8.64
N GLN A 41 11.66 -8.22 -9.60
CA GLN A 41 12.28 -7.87 -10.86
C GLN A 41 13.06 -6.57 -10.75
N ASN A 42 14.19 -6.52 -11.46
CA ASN A 42 14.96 -5.30 -11.73
C ASN A 42 14.21 -4.41 -12.72
N ALA A 43 13.16 -3.73 -12.24
CA ALA A 43 12.24 -2.99 -13.08
C ALA A 43 12.71 -1.56 -13.42
N HIS A 44 13.65 -0.97 -12.66
CA HIS A 44 14.03 0.44 -12.82
C HIS A 44 15.56 0.64 -12.76
N LEU A 45 16.09 1.59 -13.53
CA LEU A 45 17.53 1.89 -13.62
C LEU A 45 18.16 2.29 -12.27
N THR A 46 17.36 2.82 -11.35
CA THR A 46 17.79 3.20 -10.00
C THR A 46 17.47 2.14 -8.94
N ALA A 47 16.82 1.04 -9.31
CA ALA A 47 16.54 -0.05 -8.39
C ALA A 47 17.79 -0.93 -8.21
N ARG A 48 18.02 -1.39 -6.97
CA ARG A 48 19.12 -2.32 -6.65
C ARG A 48 18.78 -3.79 -6.89
N GLY A 49 17.50 -4.09 -7.13
CA GLY A 49 17.02 -5.46 -7.29
C GLY A 49 16.88 -6.23 -5.99
N PRO A 50 16.65 -7.56 -6.10
CA PRO A 50 16.61 -8.43 -4.94
C PRO A 50 17.96 -8.41 -4.21
N SER A 51 17.92 -8.37 -2.89
CA SER A 51 19.11 -8.53 -2.05
C SER A 51 19.72 -9.93 -2.28
N PRO A 52 21.05 -10.08 -2.19
CA PRO A 52 21.67 -11.41 -2.21
C PRO A 52 21.10 -12.34 -1.13
N ALA A 53 20.94 -13.63 -1.45
CA ALA A 53 20.30 -14.61 -0.57
C ALA A 53 21.15 -15.03 0.65
N ASP A 54 22.46 -14.77 0.57
CA ASP A 54 23.46 -14.95 1.63
C ASP A 54 23.46 -13.81 2.66
N TYR A 55 22.80 -12.69 2.36
CA TYR A 55 22.65 -11.57 3.30
C TYR A 55 21.57 -11.87 4.34
N TYR A 56 21.54 -11.05 5.40
CA TYR A 56 20.52 -11.17 6.43
C TYR A 56 19.11 -11.00 5.84
N PRO A 57 18.17 -11.95 6.06
CA PRO A 57 16.85 -11.90 5.45
C PRO A 57 16.03 -10.76 6.05
N VAL A 58 15.77 -9.73 5.25
CA VAL A 58 14.88 -8.63 5.61
C VAL A 58 13.50 -8.92 5.05
N LYS A 59 12.48 -8.84 5.90
CA LYS A 59 11.07 -8.90 5.49
C LYS A 59 10.62 -7.52 5.07
N MET A 60 9.78 -7.48 4.05
CA MET A 60 9.08 -6.27 3.63
C MET A 60 7.62 -6.60 3.32
N PRO A 61 6.73 -5.61 3.42
CA PRO A 61 5.38 -5.73 2.88
C PRO A 61 5.37 -6.13 1.41
N ASP A 62 4.37 -6.90 1.03
CA ASP A 62 3.98 -7.09 -0.35
C ASP A 62 3.58 -5.74 -0.98
N LEU A 63 4.01 -5.49 -2.23
CA LEU A 63 3.79 -4.19 -2.88
C LEU A 63 2.30 -3.92 -3.15
N THR A 64 1.53 -4.95 -3.47
CA THR A 64 0.08 -4.84 -3.71
C THR A 64 -0.63 -4.49 -2.41
N GLN A 65 -0.42 -5.28 -1.35
CA GLN A 65 -1.02 -5.05 -0.04
C GLN A 65 -0.57 -3.72 0.59
N TYR A 66 0.68 -3.33 0.37
CA TYR A 66 1.21 -2.04 0.81
C TYR A 66 0.45 -0.89 0.13
N THR A 67 0.22 -0.99 -1.18
CA THR A 67 -0.50 0.04 -1.95
C THR A 67 -1.95 0.16 -1.51
N GLU A 68 -2.65 -0.96 -1.35
CA GLU A 68 -4.03 -0.98 -0.82
C GLU A 68 -4.11 -0.34 0.56
N THR A 69 -3.12 -0.60 1.42
CA THR A 69 -3.10 -0.01 2.77
C THR A 69 -2.79 1.48 2.76
N MET A 70 -1.94 1.96 1.84
CA MET A 70 -1.76 3.41 1.64
C MET A 70 -3.05 4.09 1.20
N PHE A 71 -3.81 3.43 0.31
CA PHE A 71 -5.13 3.90 -0.10
C PHE A 71 -6.09 3.95 1.10
N LEU A 72 -6.16 2.90 1.92
CA LEU A 72 -6.99 2.89 3.13
C LEU A 72 -6.60 3.97 4.15
N LEU A 73 -5.30 4.24 4.31
CA LEU A 73 -4.81 5.34 5.16
C LEU A 73 -5.30 6.70 4.68
N ARG A 74 -5.32 6.91 3.36
CA ARG A 74 -5.89 8.11 2.75
C ARG A 74 -7.40 8.21 3.01
N ILE A 75 -8.15 7.12 2.82
CA ILE A 75 -9.59 7.08 3.10
C ILE A 75 -9.87 7.39 4.57
N ARG A 76 -9.16 6.75 5.50
CA ARG A 76 -9.31 6.99 6.95
C ARG A 76 -9.17 8.48 7.32
N ASP A 77 -8.25 9.17 6.64
CA ASP A 77 -7.84 10.53 6.97
C ASP A 77 -8.57 11.61 6.15
N ILE A 78 -9.49 11.21 5.25
CA ILE A 78 -10.18 12.10 4.32
C ILE A 78 -11.02 13.19 5.02
N ALA A 79 -11.50 12.92 6.23
CA ALA A 79 -12.30 13.84 7.03
C ALA A 79 -11.46 14.93 7.74
N GLY A 80 -10.40 15.42 7.10
CA GLY A 80 -9.66 16.61 7.52
C GLY A 80 -8.46 16.36 8.44
N GLN A 81 -7.82 15.18 8.36
CA GLN A 81 -6.58 14.94 9.12
C GLN A 81 -5.35 15.53 8.41
N GLN A 82 -4.39 16.05 9.17
CA GLN A 82 -3.16 16.64 8.62
C GLN A 82 -2.34 15.65 7.77
N THR A 83 -2.45 14.36 8.07
CA THR A 83 -1.76 13.26 7.37
C THR A 83 -2.34 12.93 5.99
N LEU A 84 -3.53 13.42 5.66
CA LEU A 84 -4.20 13.15 4.37
C LEU A 84 -3.32 13.50 3.16
N VAL A 85 -2.69 14.69 3.20
CA VAL A 85 -1.81 15.16 2.13
C VAL A 85 -0.60 14.24 1.99
N ARG A 86 -0.04 13.77 3.12
CA ARG A 86 1.10 12.85 3.11
C ARG A 86 0.77 11.55 2.38
N TRP A 87 -0.36 10.93 2.70
CA TRP A 87 -0.78 9.68 2.02
C TRP A 87 -1.02 9.89 0.53
N GLY A 88 -1.57 11.05 0.14
CA GLY A 88 -1.71 11.42 -1.27
C GLY A 88 -0.38 11.47 -2.01
N VAL A 89 0.67 12.04 -1.41
CA VAL A 89 2.02 12.10 -1.99
C VAL A 89 2.62 10.69 -2.13
N GLU A 90 2.54 9.87 -1.10
CA GLU A 90 3.05 8.49 -1.15
C GLU A 90 2.34 7.66 -2.22
N LEU A 91 1.01 7.78 -2.31
CA LEU A 91 0.22 7.13 -3.34
C LEU A 91 0.61 7.59 -4.74
N ASN A 92 0.87 8.89 -4.96
CA ASN A 92 1.33 9.37 -6.27
C ASN A 92 2.68 8.75 -6.68
N HIS A 93 3.60 8.53 -5.73
CA HIS A 93 4.85 7.83 -6.01
C HIS A 93 4.62 6.37 -6.41
N LEU A 94 3.71 5.67 -5.74
CA LEU A 94 3.34 4.29 -6.07
C LEU A 94 2.63 4.20 -7.43
N VAL A 95 1.69 5.11 -7.70
CA VAL A 95 0.99 5.22 -8.99
C VAL A 95 1.98 5.49 -10.12
N GLY A 96 2.90 6.43 -9.94
CA GLY A 96 3.95 6.71 -10.92
C GLY A 96 4.78 5.47 -11.25
N ALA A 97 5.19 4.72 -10.22
CA ALA A 97 5.91 3.47 -10.41
C ALA A 97 5.08 2.44 -11.21
N LEU A 98 3.76 2.35 -10.99
CA LEU A 98 2.89 1.43 -11.73
C LEU A 98 2.72 1.82 -13.20
N SER A 99 2.57 3.12 -13.48
CA SER A 99 2.44 3.67 -14.83
C SER A 99 3.69 3.44 -15.69
N ASP A 100 4.87 3.38 -15.08
CA ASP A 100 6.16 3.13 -15.76
C ASP A 100 6.40 1.63 -16.11
N ARG A 101 5.34 0.81 -16.16
CA ARG A 101 5.39 -0.64 -16.40
C ARG A 101 6.23 -1.40 -15.36
N ASN A 102 6.14 -1.02 -14.09
CA ASN A 102 6.82 -1.77 -13.03
C ASN A 102 6.29 -3.21 -12.96
N ALA A 103 7.16 -4.15 -13.29
CA ALA A 103 6.80 -5.57 -13.36
C ALA A 103 6.61 -6.24 -11.98
N ASN A 104 6.86 -5.51 -10.88
CA ASN A 104 6.73 -6.03 -9.51
C ASN A 104 5.30 -5.98 -8.94
N MET A 105 4.38 -5.30 -9.61
CA MET A 105 2.97 -5.22 -9.23
C MET A 105 2.12 -5.04 -10.47
N LYS A 106 1.09 -5.86 -10.62
CA LYS A 106 0.15 -5.74 -11.74
C LYS A 106 -1.10 -5.01 -11.28
N PHE A 107 -1.71 -4.30 -12.22
CA PHE A 107 -2.97 -3.61 -11.99
C PHE A 107 -4.05 -4.58 -11.49
N ASP A 108 -4.12 -5.77 -12.09
CA ASP A 108 -5.14 -6.77 -11.77
C ASP A 108 -4.99 -7.42 -10.38
N ASP A 109 -3.87 -7.21 -9.70
CA ASP A 109 -3.62 -7.78 -8.39
C ASP A 109 -4.31 -6.97 -7.27
N LEU A 110 -4.68 -5.70 -7.53
CA LEU A 110 -5.31 -4.81 -6.55
C LEU A 110 -6.76 -5.18 -6.26
N SER A 111 -7.18 -5.30 -5.01
CA SER A 111 -8.59 -5.49 -4.68
C SER A 111 -9.42 -4.23 -4.90
N GLU A 112 -10.72 -4.40 -5.05
CA GLU A 112 -11.65 -3.27 -4.85
C GLU A 112 -11.65 -2.83 -3.38
N PRO A 113 -11.86 -1.54 -3.09
CA PRO A 113 -12.11 -0.43 -4.02
C PRO A 113 -10.83 0.26 -4.54
N CYS A 114 -9.64 -0.22 -4.17
CA CYS A 114 -8.36 0.40 -4.55
C CYS A 114 -8.12 0.34 -6.06
N ARG A 115 -8.56 -0.74 -6.72
CA ARG A 115 -8.45 -0.91 -8.17
C ARG A 115 -9.25 0.16 -8.93
N GLU A 116 -10.55 0.31 -8.65
CA GLU A 116 -11.39 1.36 -9.25
C GLU A 116 -10.82 2.76 -9.03
N TRP A 117 -10.35 3.06 -7.81
CA TRP A 117 -9.67 4.32 -7.52
C TRP A 117 -8.44 4.54 -8.42
N LEU A 118 -7.63 3.50 -8.62
CA LEU A 118 -6.45 3.58 -9.48
C LEU A 118 -6.83 3.79 -10.96
N VAL A 119 -7.88 3.12 -11.46
CA VAL A 119 -8.39 3.34 -12.84
C VAL A 119 -8.71 4.81 -13.03
N ARG A 120 -9.52 5.40 -12.14
CA ARG A 120 -9.94 6.80 -12.25
C ARG A 120 -8.78 7.79 -12.21
N ARG A 121 -7.65 7.42 -11.60
CA ARG A 121 -6.46 8.28 -11.56
C ARG A 121 -5.56 8.17 -12.78
N ILE A 122 -5.48 7.01 -13.42
CA ILE A 122 -4.56 6.78 -14.54
C ILE A 122 -5.28 6.96 -15.88
N ASP A 123 -6.52 6.48 -16.00
CA ASP A 123 -7.31 6.56 -17.21
C ASP A 123 -8.22 7.78 -17.19
N ARG A 124 -7.76 8.84 -17.84
CA ARG A 124 -8.51 10.09 -17.97
C ARG A 124 -9.84 9.93 -18.72
N GLN A 125 -9.93 9.00 -19.69
CA GLN A 125 -11.17 8.80 -20.43
C GLN A 125 -12.21 8.11 -19.55
N TYR A 126 -11.78 7.11 -18.78
CA TYR A 126 -12.62 6.45 -17.79
C TYR A 126 -13.10 7.44 -16.71
N ASP A 127 -12.19 8.26 -16.17
CA ASP A 127 -12.53 9.29 -15.18
C ASP A 127 -13.60 10.25 -15.69
N LEU A 128 -13.45 10.76 -16.92
CA LEU A 128 -14.43 11.65 -17.55
C LEU A 128 -15.80 10.99 -17.74
N HIS A 129 -15.85 9.67 -17.92
CA HIS A 129 -17.10 8.93 -17.97
C HIS A 129 -17.78 8.81 -16.59
N MET A 130 -16.99 8.83 -15.52
CA MET A 130 -17.42 8.67 -14.13
C MET A 130 -17.48 10.00 -13.35
N ASP A 131 -17.85 11.09 -14.05
CA ASP A 131 -18.02 12.47 -13.55
C ASP A 131 -16.76 13.35 -13.45
N GLY A 132 -15.58 12.84 -13.83
CA GLY A 132 -14.41 13.65 -14.19
C GLY A 132 -13.72 14.38 -13.03
N ASP A 133 -13.60 13.74 -11.88
CA ASP A 133 -13.05 14.34 -10.65
C ASP A 133 -11.81 13.62 -10.11
N GLN A 134 -11.10 12.86 -10.95
CA GLN A 134 -9.89 12.13 -10.57
C GLN A 134 -10.11 11.15 -9.39
N GLY A 135 -11.36 10.68 -9.23
CA GLY A 135 -11.77 9.79 -8.17
C GLY A 135 -11.96 10.43 -6.79
N TYR A 136 -11.97 11.76 -6.66
CA TYR A 136 -12.15 12.41 -5.35
C TYR A 136 -13.50 12.08 -4.70
N ARG A 137 -14.59 12.17 -5.44
CA ARG A 137 -15.94 11.78 -4.98
C ARG A 137 -15.98 10.30 -4.66
N PHE A 138 -15.34 9.46 -5.47
CA PHE A 138 -15.24 8.03 -5.19
C PHE A 138 -14.52 7.76 -3.85
N GLU A 139 -13.43 8.47 -3.54
CA GLU A 139 -12.77 8.38 -2.23
C GLU A 139 -13.74 8.72 -1.08
N HIS A 140 -14.57 9.77 -1.24
CA HIS A 140 -15.58 10.14 -0.24
C HIS A 140 -16.73 9.12 -0.11
N GLU A 141 -17.17 8.52 -1.22
CA GLU A 141 -18.17 7.45 -1.22
C GLU A 141 -17.64 6.21 -0.48
N VAL A 142 -16.40 5.79 -0.78
CA VAL A 142 -15.72 4.70 -0.06
C VAL A 142 -15.60 5.01 1.43
N TYR A 143 -15.19 6.23 1.79
CA TYR A 143 -15.13 6.66 3.18
C TYR A 143 -16.48 6.56 3.88
N ALA A 144 -17.56 7.05 3.26
CA ALA A 144 -18.89 7.02 3.85
C ALA A 144 -19.34 5.57 4.14
N VAL A 145 -19.17 4.67 3.17
CA VAL A 145 -19.51 3.25 3.31
C VAL A 145 -18.69 2.57 4.42
N MET A 146 -17.37 2.75 4.42
CA MET A 146 -16.52 2.13 5.44
C MET A 146 -16.76 2.72 6.83
N LYS A 147 -17.12 4.01 6.91
CA LYS A 147 -17.47 4.67 8.17
C LYS A 147 -18.77 4.13 8.73
N GLU A 148 -19.79 3.94 7.90
CA GLU A 148 -21.08 3.32 8.27
C GLU A 148 -20.88 1.90 8.82
N LYS A 149 -19.97 1.13 8.19
CA LYS A 149 -19.63 -0.23 8.62
C LYS A 149 -18.67 -0.32 9.82
N ASN A 150 -18.19 0.81 10.34
CA ASN A 150 -17.16 0.87 11.38
C ASN A 150 -15.85 0.13 11.03
N GLU A 151 -15.46 0.12 9.76
CA GLU A 151 -14.23 -0.52 9.27
C GLU A 151 -13.00 0.40 9.36
N LEU A 152 -13.20 1.70 9.59
CA LEU A 152 -12.14 2.70 9.72
C LEU A 152 -11.73 2.90 11.19
N PRO A 153 -10.47 2.62 11.56
CA PRO A 153 -10.00 2.90 12.91
C PRO A 153 -9.84 4.42 13.15
N PRO A 154 -9.78 4.86 14.41
CA PRO A 154 -9.52 6.26 14.73
C PRO A 154 -8.17 6.74 14.18
N SER A 155 -8.18 7.94 13.59
CA SER A 155 -7.00 8.61 13.02
C SER A 155 -6.03 9.14 14.08
N THR A 156 -6.51 9.48 15.28
CA THR A 156 -5.70 9.98 16.39
C THR A 156 -5.43 8.92 17.48
N PRO A 157 -4.33 9.05 18.25
CA PRO A 157 -4.17 8.30 19.49
C PRO A 157 -5.17 8.80 20.53
N GLY A 158 -6.01 7.89 21.03
CA GLY A 158 -6.71 8.05 22.30
C GLY A 158 -5.89 7.50 23.46
#